data_AF-A0A7Z0HWP9-F1
#
_entry.id   AF-A0A7Z0HWP9-F1
#
_cell.length_a   1.000
_cell.length_b   1.000
_cell.length_c   1.000
_cell.angle_alpha   90.00
_cell.angle_beta   90.00
_cell.angle_gamma   90.00
#
_symmetry.space_group_name_H-M   'P 1'
#
loop_
_entity.id
_entity.type
_entity.pdbx_description
1 polymer ?
#
loop_
_entity_poly.entity_id
_entity_poly.type
_entity_poly.pdbx_seq_one_letter_code
_entity_poly.pdbx_strand_id
1 'polypeptide(L)'
;MWAEQVIAYCERSDFAFWAEPVNAVTNAAFLIAAAIMWPRARGVPMAQALVGVLAVIGVGSFLWHTHATRWAGLADVLPILVFILIYLFAATRDFLRLGLVGGAGALALFVPYVAAVAWALGLVVPGLGANAVYGAVALLIVIYGLILRGTATGRGLLIGAGVLFVSLGFRMADAAVCDAFPIGTHFMWHILNAVMLAWMIEVYLRYRRGLS
;
A
#
# COMPACT_ATOMS: atom_id res chain seq x y z
N MET A 1 -21.36 15.60 -3.12
CA MET A 1 -22.20 14.50 -3.68
C MET A 1 -21.30 13.32 -4.04
N TRP A 2 -21.79 12.07 -4.11
CA TRP A 2 -20.93 10.89 -4.37
C TRP A 2 -20.25 10.88 -5.76
N ALA A 3 -20.88 11.50 -6.76
CA ALA A 3 -20.36 11.63 -8.12
C ALA A 3 -19.49 12.90 -8.33
N GLU A 4 -19.23 13.66 -7.28
CA GLU A 4 -18.39 14.85 -7.35
C GLU A 4 -16.94 14.46 -7.65
N GLN A 5 -16.38 15.05 -8.71
CA GLN A 5 -15.02 14.78 -9.17
C GLN A 5 -14.00 15.64 -8.44
N VAL A 6 -12.78 15.10 -8.28
CA VAL A 6 -11.67 15.72 -7.54
C VAL A 6 -10.42 15.66 -8.40
N ILE A 7 -9.72 16.78 -8.52
CA ILE A 7 -8.39 16.84 -9.14
C ILE A 7 -7.36 16.72 -8.01
N ALA A 8 -6.65 15.60 -7.97
CA ALA A 8 -5.69 15.29 -6.90
C ALA A 8 -4.24 15.18 -7.36
N TYR A 9 -4.02 14.89 -8.65
CA TYR A 9 -2.70 14.58 -9.22
C TYR A 9 -2.44 15.41 -10.46
N CYS A 10 -1.16 15.60 -10.76
CA CYS A 10 -0.69 16.48 -11.83
C CYS A 10 -1.24 16.15 -13.22
N GLU A 11 -1.34 14.86 -13.55
CA GLU A 11 -1.74 14.42 -14.87
C GLU A 11 -3.15 14.90 -15.25
N ARG A 12 -4.05 15.12 -14.27
CA ARG A 12 -5.43 15.50 -14.50
C ARG A 12 -5.61 17.00 -14.66
N SER A 13 -5.84 17.46 -15.89
CA SER A 13 -6.23 18.84 -16.17
C SER A 13 -7.74 19.07 -16.32
N ASP A 14 -8.54 18.00 -16.44
CA ASP A 14 -9.99 18.08 -16.63
C ASP A 14 -10.74 16.87 -16.05
N PHE A 15 -12.04 16.81 -16.33
CA PHE A 15 -12.96 15.80 -15.82
C PHE A 15 -13.26 14.65 -16.80
N ALA A 16 -12.53 14.56 -17.90
CA ALA A 16 -12.68 13.46 -18.85
C ALA A 16 -12.27 12.11 -18.23
N PHE A 17 -12.79 11.02 -18.80
CA PHE A 17 -12.53 9.65 -18.34
C PHE A 17 -11.04 9.26 -18.50
N TRP A 18 -10.36 9.78 -19.53
CA TRP A 18 -8.95 9.51 -19.79
C TRP A 18 -8.06 10.72 -19.47
N ALA A 19 -8.43 11.51 -18.48
CA ALA A 19 -7.62 12.67 -18.07
C ALA A 19 -6.31 12.26 -17.36
N GLU A 20 -6.19 11.02 -16.89
CA GLU A 20 -4.96 10.48 -16.28
C GLU A 20 -4.55 9.14 -16.91
N PRO A 21 -4.18 9.11 -18.20
CA PRO A 21 -3.93 7.86 -18.91
C PRO A 21 -2.74 7.07 -18.34
N VAL A 22 -1.64 7.72 -17.96
CA VAL A 22 -0.45 7.06 -17.43
C VAL A 22 -0.74 6.52 -16.03
N ASN A 23 -1.33 7.32 -15.15
CA ASN A 23 -1.75 6.86 -13.82
C ASN A 23 -2.75 5.71 -13.92
N ALA A 24 -3.75 5.78 -14.82
CA ALA A 24 -4.71 4.70 -15.02
C ALA A 24 -4.02 3.42 -15.51
N VAL A 25 -3.20 3.47 -16.57
CA VAL A 25 -2.55 2.28 -17.16
C VAL A 25 -1.55 1.64 -16.20
N THR A 26 -0.81 2.42 -15.41
CA THR A 26 0.18 1.87 -14.47
C THR A 26 -0.43 1.01 -13.36
N ASN A 27 -1.73 1.10 -13.12
CA ASN A 27 -2.45 0.18 -12.22
C ASN A 27 -2.46 -1.28 -12.70
N ALA A 28 -2.18 -1.53 -13.99
CA ALA A 28 -1.94 -2.88 -14.48
C ALA A 28 -0.77 -3.58 -13.76
N ALA A 29 0.17 -2.82 -13.18
CA ALA A 29 1.26 -3.38 -12.38
C ALA A 29 0.74 -4.21 -11.20
N PHE A 30 -0.33 -3.78 -10.53
CA PHE A 30 -0.96 -4.54 -9.44
C PHE A 30 -1.56 -5.86 -9.92
N LEU A 31 -2.21 -5.86 -11.09
CA LEU A 31 -2.81 -7.05 -11.68
C LEU A 31 -1.75 -8.05 -12.16
N ILE A 32 -0.67 -7.54 -12.78
CA ILE A 32 0.48 -8.36 -13.18
C ILE A 32 1.14 -8.98 -11.95
N ALA A 33 1.37 -8.18 -10.91
CA ALA A 33 1.91 -8.66 -9.65
C ALA A 33 1.02 -9.73 -9.00
N ALA A 34 -0.30 -9.53 -8.99
CA ALA A 34 -1.25 -10.53 -8.51
C ALA A 34 -1.20 -11.82 -9.33
N ALA A 35 -1.15 -11.73 -10.66
CA ALA A 35 -1.05 -12.89 -11.55
C ALA A 35 0.25 -13.68 -11.32
N ILE A 36 1.38 -13.01 -11.10
CA ILE A 36 2.67 -13.64 -10.76
C ILE A 36 2.60 -14.32 -9.38
N MET A 37 1.97 -13.69 -8.40
CA MET A 37 1.93 -14.20 -7.03
C MET A 37 0.88 -15.29 -6.82
N TRP A 38 -0.17 -15.35 -7.64
CA TRP A 38 -1.27 -16.32 -7.46
C TRP A 38 -0.82 -17.80 -7.47
N PRO A 39 -0.03 -18.28 -8.45
CA PRO A 39 0.50 -19.64 -8.41
C PRO A 39 1.40 -19.87 -7.18
N ARG A 40 2.18 -18.85 -6.79
CA ARG A 40 3.09 -18.93 -5.63
C ARG A 40 2.34 -18.97 -4.31
N ALA A 41 1.14 -18.42 -4.24
CA ALA A 41 0.31 -18.39 -3.03
C ALA A 41 -0.51 -19.67 -2.79
N ARG A 42 -0.58 -20.59 -3.77
CA ARG A 42 -1.34 -21.83 -3.64
C ARG A 42 -0.93 -22.64 -2.42
N GLY A 43 -1.93 -23.15 -1.69
CA GLY A 43 -1.75 -23.89 -0.45
C GLY A 43 -1.52 -23.02 0.79
N VAL A 44 -1.48 -21.68 0.66
CA VAL A 44 -1.35 -20.74 1.78
C VAL A 44 -2.53 -19.77 1.75
N PRO A 45 -3.68 -20.09 2.40
CA PRO A 45 -4.92 -19.31 2.25
C PRO A 45 -4.79 -17.81 2.53
N MET A 46 -4.00 -17.45 3.55
CA MET A 46 -3.75 -16.04 3.89
C MET A 46 -3.00 -15.29 2.79
N ALA A 47 -2.04 -15.94 2.12
CA ALA A 47 -1.36 -15.36 0.98
C ALA A 47 -2.28 -15.24 -0.23
N GLN A 48 -3.18 -16.21 -0.46
CA GLN A 48 -4.18 -16.13 -1.54
C GLN A 48 -5.15 -14.96 -1.31
N ALA A 49 -5.56 -14.73 -0.07
CA ALA A 49 -6.37 -13.56 0.28
C ALA A 49 -5.64 -12.25 -0.03
N LEU A 50 -4.36 -12.13 0.36
CA LEU A 50 -3.53 -10.95 0.05
C LEU A 50 -3.38 -10.74 -1.46
N VAL A 51 -3.18 -11.81 -2.25
CA VAL A 51 -3.11 -11.71 -3.73
C VAL A 51 -4.45 -11.27 -4.33
N GLY A 52 -5.57 -11.80 -3.82
CA GLY A 52 -6.90 -11.38 -4.25
C GLY A 52 -7.13 -9.89 -3.98
N VAL A 53 -6.80 -9.43 -2.77
CA VAL A 53 -6.89 -8.01 -2.40
C VAL A 53 -5.95 -7.15 -3.24
N LEU A 54 -4.73 -7.62 -3.56
CA LEU A 54 -3.80 -6.93 -4.47
C LEU A 54 -4.42 -6.69 -5.85
N ALA A 55 -5.15 -7.66 -6.40
CA ALA A 55 -5.86 -7.47 -7.66
C ALA A 55 -6.99 -6.43 -7.52
N VAL A 56 -7.74 -6.46 -6.41
CA VAL A 56 -8.81 -5.47 -6.13
C VAL A 56 -8.24 -4.06 -5.97
N ILE A 57 -7.05 -3.89 -5.36
CA ILE A 57 -6.34 -2.61 -5.30
C ILE A 57 -6.11 -2.06 -6.71
N GLY A 58 -5.60 -2.89 -7.63
CA GLY A 58 -5.38 -2.47 -9.02
C GLY A 58 -6.65 -2.02 -9.73
N VAL A 59 -7.77 -2.74 -9.54
CA VAL A 59 -9.07 -2.36 -10.12
C VAL A 59 -9.60 -1.07 -9.50
N GLY A 60 -9.59 -0.95 -8.17
CA GLY A 60 -10.06 0.23 -7.46
C GLY A 60 -9.28 1.49 -7.83
N SER A 61 -7.97 1.36 -7.93
CA SER A 61 -7.08 2.45 -8.31
C SER A 61 -7.27 2.87 -9.76
N PHE A 62 -7.43 1.92 -10.69
CA PHE A 62 -7.81 2.23 -12.07
C PHE A 62 -9.12 3.03 -12.13
N LEU A 63 -10.14 2.64 -11.35
CA LEU A 63 -11.41 3.36 -11.30
C LEU A 63 -11.27 4.79 -10.77
N TRP A 64 -10.38 5.01 -9.79
CA TRP A 64 -10.08 6.35 -9.30
C TRP A 64 -9.44 7.22 -10.39
N HIS A 65 -8.45 6.70 -11.10
CA HIS A 65 -7.74 7.48 -12.12
C HIS A 65 -8.55 7.73 -13.38
N THR A 66 -9.62 6.97 -13.63
CA THR A 66 -10.55 7.26 -14.72
C THR A 66 -11.73 8.15 -14.29
N HIS A 67 -12.43 7.80 -13.21
CA HIS A 67 -13.64 8.51 -12.78
C HIS A 67 -13.35 9.73 -11.90
N ALA A 68 -12.33 9.68 -11.05
CA ALA A 68 -11.94 10.71 -10.08
C ALA A 68 -13.06 11.18 -9.14
N THR A 69 -14.03 10.32 -8.84
CA THR A 69 -15.17 10.61 -7.96
C THR A 69 -14.94 10.12 -6.53
N ARG A 70 -15.68 10.66 -5.55
CA ARG A 70 -15.56 10.23 -4.14
C ARG A 70 -15.75 8.72 -3.93
N TRP A 71 -16.65 8.07 -4.67
CA TRP A 71 -16.83 6.62 -4.57
C TRP A 71 -15.64 5.85 -5.14
N ALA A 72 -15.05 6.34 -6.25
CA ALA A 72 -13.89 5.72 -6.85
C ALA A 72 -12.66 5.90 -5.96
N GLY A 73 -12.55 7.03 -5.27
CA GLY A 73 -11.52 7.27 -4.25
C GLY A 73 -11.63 6.27 -3.09
N LEU A 74 -12.84 5.91 -2.65
CA LEU A 74 -13.02 4.83 -1.67
C LEU A 74 -12.63 3.46 -2.24
N ALA A 75 -12.95 3.19 -3.51
CA ALA A 75 -12.56 1.96 -4.18
C ALA A 75 -11.03 1.82 -4.29
N ASP A 76 -10.28 2.93 -4.41
CA ASP A 76 -8.81 2.95 -4.39
C ASP A 76 -8.25 2.68 -2.99
N VAL A 77 -8.73 3.37 -1.95
CA VAL A 77 -8.08 3.34 -0.62
C VAL A 77 -8.54 2.19 0.28
N LEU A 78 -9.80 1.74 0.20
CA LEU A 78 -10.32 0.70 1.10
C LEU A 78 -9.64 -0.67 0.89
N PRO A 79 -9.39 -1.15 -0.34
CA PRO A 79 -8.65 -2.39 -0.54
C PRO A 79 -7.22 -2.34 0.01
N ILE A 80 -6.56 -1.17 -0.03
CA ILE A 80 -5.23 -0.98 0.58
C ILE A 80 -5.32 -1.17 2.10
N LEU A 81 -6.32 -0.56 2.75
CA LEU A 81 -6.57 -0.76 4.18
C LEU A 81 -6.80 -2.24 4.50
N VAL A 82 -7.63 -2.94 3.72
CA VAL A 82 -7.88 -4.38 3.91
C VAL A 82 -6.58 -5.18 3.79
N PHE A 83 -5.72 -4.89 2.82
CA PHE A 83 -4.42 -5.55 2.68
C PHE A 83 -3.56 -5.34 3.94
N ILE A 84 -3.48 -4.09 4.41
CA ILE A 84 -2.71 -3.74 5.62
C ILE A 84 -3.21 -4.52 6.83
N LEU A 85 -4.53 -4.57 7.04
CA LEU A 85 -5.13 -5.27 8.18
C LEU A 85 -4.88 -6.78 8.11
N ILE A 86 -5.08 -7.41 6.95
CA ILE A 86 -4.79 -8.85 6.76
C ILE A 86 -3.31 -9.12 7.03
N TYR A 87 -2.41 -8.30 6.49
CA TYR A 87 -0.98 -8.48 6.66
C TYR A 87 -0.54 -8.26 8.11
N LEU A 88 -1.06 -7.22 8.77
CA LEU A 88 -0.78 -6.93 10.17
C LEU A 88 -1.20 -8.11 11.05
N PHE A 89 -2.44 -8.58 10.90
CA PHE A 89 -2.94 -9.75 11.62
C PHE A 89 -2.04 -10.97 11.39
N ALA A 90 -1.70 -11.27 10.13
CA ALA A 90 -0.86 -12.40 9.77
C ALA A 90 0.56 -12.27 10.34
N ALA A 91 1.17 -11.10 10.27
CA ALA A 91 2.50 -10.83 10.78
C ALA A 91 2.56 -10.95 12.31
N THR A 92 1.57 -10.41 13.04
CA THR A 92 1.50 -10.53 14.51
C THR A 92 1.24 -11.98 14.93
N ARG A 93 0.28 -12.65 14.29
CA ARG A 93 -0.07 -14.04 14.62
C ARG A 93 1.08 -14.99 14.33
N ASP A 94 1.68 -14.88 13.15
CA ASP A 94 2.64 -15.84 12.63
C ASP A 94 4.07 -15.44 12.99
N PHE A 95 4.55 -14.25 12.57
CA PHE A 95 5.95 -13.88 12.76
C PHE A 95 6.31 -13.66 14.22
N LEU A 96 5.44 -12.97 14.98
CA LEU A 96 5.63 -12.75 16.42
C LEU A 96 5.11 -13.90 17.29
N ARG A 97 4.48 -14.91 16.68
CA ARG A 97 3.94 -16.11 17.35
C ARG A 97 2.95 -15.79 18.48
N LEU A 98 2.20 -14.69 18.37
CA LEU A 98 1.25 -14.25 19.40
C LEU A 98 -0.17 -14.84 19.23
N GLY A 99 -0.35 -15.74 18.26
CA GLY A 99 -1.62 -16.43 18.03
C GLY A 99 -2.76 -15.49 17.64
N LEU A 100 -3.99 -16.00 17.71
CA LEU A 100 -5.19 -15.26 17.28
C LEU A 100 -5.46 -14.03 18.14
N VAL A 101 -5.22 -14.13 19.46
CA VAL A 101 -5.44 -13.03 20.41
C VAL A 101 -4.49 -11.88 20.12
N GLY A 102 -3.20 -12.16 19.90
CA GLY A 102 -2.23 -11.13 19.52
C GLY A 102 -2.57 -10.47 18.19
N GLY A 103 -2.96 -11.27 17.18
CA GLY A 103 -3.43 -10.74 15.90
C GLY A 103 -4.65 -9.83 16.03
N ALA A 104 -5.67 -10.24 16.79
CA ALA A 104 -6.87 -9.43 17.03
C ALA A 104 -6.54 -8.14 17.81
N GLY A 105 -5.65 -8.21 18.80
CA GLY A 105 -5.16 -7.05 19.54
C GLY A 105 -4.44 -6.05 18.63
N ALA A 106 -3.61 -6.53 17.70
CA ALA A 106 -2.95 -5.66 16.72
C ALA A 106 -3.95 -4.95 15.80
N LEU A 107 -5.02 -5.62 15.37
CA LEU A 107 -6.10 -5.00 14.60
C LEU A 107 -6.82 -3.91 15.40
N ALA A 108 -7.18 -4.19 16.65
CA ALA A 108 -7.85 -3.23 17.52
C ALA A 108 -6.99 -1.98 17.78
N LEU A 109 -5.67 -2.15 17.88
CA LEU A 109 -4.72 -1.07 18.12
C LEU A 109 -4.30 -0.32 16.85
N PHE A 110 -4.65 -0.81 15.66
CA PHE A 110 -4.18 -0.22 14.40
C PHE A 110 -4.67 1.22 14.21
N VAL A 111 -5.97 1.48 14.42
CA VAL A 111 -6.55 2.82 14.27
C VAL A 111 -5.93 3.85 15.23
N PRO A 112 -5.88 3.60 16.56
CA PRO A 112 -5.25 4.56 17.47
C PRO A 112 -3.74 4.74 17.19
N TYR A 113 -3.04 3.67 16.78
CA TYR A 113 -1.65 3.76 16.35
C TYR A 113 -1.48 4.71 15.16
N VAL A 114 -2.23 4.48 14.07
CA VAL A 114 -2.14 5.30 12.86
C VAL A 114 -2.53 6.74 13.16
N ALA A 115 -3.58 6.97 13.94
CA ALA A 115 -4.01 8.31 14.32
C ALA A 115 -2.91 9.06 15.08
N ALA A 116 -2.30 8.42 16.09
CA ALA A 116 -1.24 9.02 16.89
C ALA A 116 0.03 9.31 16.06
N VAL A 117 0.47 8.35 15.24
CA VAL A 117 1.68 8.51 14.43
C VAL A 117 1.46 9.52 13.30
N ALA A 118 0.32 9.46 12.61
CA ALA A 118 0.02 10.42 11.53
C ALA A 118 -0.09 11.86 12.07
N TRP A 119 -0.71 12.02 13.26
CA TRP A 119 -0.74 13.31 13.94
C TRP A 119 0.67 13.81 14.27
N ALA A 120 1.51 12.96 14.89
CA ALA A 120 2.89 13.32 15.22
C ALA A 120 3.72 13.69 13.98
N LEU A 121 3.57 12.94 12.88
CA LEU A 121 4.23 13.25 11.61
C LEU A 121 3.76 14.61 11.05
N GLY A 122 2.47 14.92 11.15
CA GLY A 122 1.91 16.20 10.72
C GLY A 122 2.41 17.40 11.52
N LEU A 123 2.84 17.21 12.78
CA LEU A 123 3.50 18.26 13.57
C LEU A 123 4.91 18.58 13.07
N VAL A 124 5.62 17.58 12.53
CA VAL A 124 7.01 17.73 12.06
C VAL A 124 7.04 18.18 10.59
N VAL A 125 6.13 17.67 9.77
CA VAL A 125 6.02 17.99 8.35
C VAL A 125 4.60 18.44 8.05
N PRO A 126 4.33 19.76 8.16
CA PRO A 126 3.02 20.32 7.84
C PRO A 126 2.61 19.98 6.39
N GLY A 127 1.33 19.68 6.18
CA GLY A 127 0.78 19.40 4.85
C GLY A 127 0.92 17.95 4.37
N LEU A 128 1.43 17.02 5.18
CA LEU A 128 1.49 15.59 4.84
C LEU A 128 0.11 15.00 4.47
N GLY A 129 -0.96 15.45 5.12
CA GLY A 129 -2.33 14.97 4.86
C GLY A 129 -2.42 13.44 4.89
N ALA A 130 -2.99 12.84 3.84
CA ALA A 130 -3.11 11.38 3.71
C ALA A 130 -1.75 10.65 3.64
N ASN A 131 -0.66 11.33 3.25
CA ASN A 131 0.68 10.72 3.19
C ASN A 131 1.20 10.33 4.59
N ALA A 132 0.73 11.00 5.65
CA ALA A 132 1.08 10.65 7.03
C ALA A 132 0.58 9.25 7.42
N VAL A 133 -0.55 8.80 6.88
CA VAL A 133 -1.09 7.44 7.11
C VAL A 133 -0.16 6.39 6.49
N TYR A 134 0.28 6.58 5.25
CA TYR A 134 1.24 5.67 4.61
C TYR A 134 2.60 5.70 5.31
N GLY A 135 3.03 6.86 5.81
CA GLY A 135 4.22 6.98 6.65
C GLY A 135 4.11 6.18 7.96
N ALA A 136 2.94 6.21 8.62
CA ALA A 136 2.68 5.40 9.81
C ALA A 136 2.75 3.89 9.51
N VAL A 137 2.22 3.46 8.36
CA VAL A 137 2.32 2.06 7.91
C VAL A 137 3.77 1.68 7.62
N ALA A 138 4.55 2.53 6.95
CA ALA A 138 5.97 2.30 6.71
C ALA A 138 6.75 2.15 8.01
N LEU A 139 6.49 3.02 9.00
CA LEU A 139 7.08 2.94 10.33
C LEU A 139 6.70 1.62 11.03
N LEU A 140 5.46 1.17 10.91
CA LEU A 140 5.01 -0.11 11.49
C LEU A 140 5.78 -1.30 10.89
N ILE A 141 6.00 -1.29 9.57
CA ILE A 141 6.79 -2.33 8.90
C ILE A 141 8.25 -2.30 9.39
N VAL A 142 8.83 -1.11 9.56
CA VAL A 142 10.19 -0.94 10.14
C VAL A 142 10.24 -1.52 11.55
N ILE A 143 9.27 -1.22 12.41
CA ILE A 143 9.19 -1.75 13.78
C ILE A 143 9.19 -3.28 13.76
N TYR A 144 8.34 -3.91 12.95
CA TYR A 144 8.33 -5.37 12.83
C TYR A 144 9.64 -5.93 12.28
N GLY A 145 10.22 -5.25 11.28
CA GLY A 145 11.53 -5.61 10.71
C GLY A 145 12.66 -5.59 11.74
N LEU A 146 12.66 -4.58 12.63
CA LEU A 146 13.64 -4.43 13.70
C LEU A 146 13.41 -5.41 14.87
N ILE A 147 12.16 -5.71 15.21
CA ILE A 147 11.82 -6.76 16.19
C ILE A 147 12.37 -8.10 15.71
N LEU A 148 12.24 -8.39 14.41
CA LEU A 148 12.70 -9.61 13.77
C LEU A 148 14.12 -9.49 13.19
N ARG A 149 14.93 -8.54 13.70
CA ARG A 149 16.30 -8.30 13.22
C ARG A 149 17.13 -9.59 13.29
N GLY A 150 18.00 -9.79 12.29
CA GLY A 150 18.81 -10.99 12.16
C GLY A 150 18.09 -12.18 11.52
N THR A 151 16.80 -12.06 11.19
CA THR A 151 16.07 -13.07 10.42
C THR A 151 15.88 -12.67 8.96
N ALA A 152 15.70 -13.65 8.07
CA ALA A 152 15.36 -13.39 6.67
C ALA A 152 14.04 -12.61 6.52
N THR A 153 13.04 -12.90 7.38
CA THR A 153 11.77 -12.17 7.44
C THR A 153 11.97 -10.71 7.82
N GLY A 154 12.74 -10.43 8.88
CA GLY A 154 13.05 -9.06 9.31
C GLY A 154 13.72 -8.25 8.20
N ARG A 155 14.73 -8.84 7.53
CA ARG A 155 15.36 -8.23 6.34
C ARG A 155 14.35 -7.98 5.21
N GLY A 156 13.48 -8.95 4.95
CA GLY A 156 12.42 -8.82 3.95
C GLY A 156 11.47 -7.66 4.24
N LEU A 157 11.04 -7.49 5.49
CA LEU A 157 10.20 -6.38 5.93
C LEU A 157 10.90 -5.03 5.76
N LEU A 158 12.17 -4.93 6.14
CA LEU A 158 12.95 -3.70 5.98
C LEU A 158 13.15 -3.31 4.50
N ILE A 159 13.36 -4.30 3.61
CA ILE A 159 13.37 -4.05 2.17
C ILE A 159 12.00 -3.53 1.71
N GLY A 160 10.91 -4.16 2.13
CA GLY A 160 9.55 -3.72 1.81
C GLY A 160 9.25 -2.29 2.29
N ALA A 161 9.69 -1.94 3.50
CA ALA A 161 9.59 -0.58 4.03
C ALA A 161 10.41 0.43 3.20
N GLY A 162 11.62 0.05 2.76
CA GLY A 162 12.44 0.87 1.88
C GLY A 162 11.78 1.15 0.53
N VAL A 163 11.20 0.12 -0.11
CA VAL A 163 10.43 0.30 -1.37
C VAL A 163 9.22 1.19 -1.14
N LEU A 164 8.47 0.99 -0.05
CA LEU A 164 7.32 1.86 0.28
C LEU A 164 7.75 3.31 0.52
N PHE A 165 8.88 3.53 1.19
CA PHE A 165 9.42 4.87 1.44
C PHE A 165 9.75 5.59 0.12
N VAL A 166 10.44 4.92 -0.80
CA VAL A 166 10.74 5.47 -2.13
C VAL A 166 9.45 5.72 -2.92
N SER A 167 8.51 4.78 -2.89
CA SER A 167 7.18 4.91 -3.51
C SER A 167 6.45 6.16 -3.01
N LEU A 168 6.38 6.33 -1.68
CA LEU A 168 5.74 7.48 -1.05
C LEU A 168 6.43 8.80 -1.42
N GLY A 169 7.76 8.79 -1.58
CA GLY A 169 8.52 9.93 -2.09
C GLY A 169 8.01 10.40 -3.46
N PHE A 170 7.81 9.50 -4.41
CA PHE A 170 7.24 9.84 -5.72
C PHE A 170 5.79 10.35 -5.63
N ARG A 171 4.98 9.80 -4.72
CA ARG A 171 3.62 10.32 -4.48
C ARG A 171 3.64 11.75 -3.94
N MET A 172 4.55 12.05 -3.01
CA MET A 172 4.66 13.37 -2.38
C MET A 172 5.29 14.41 -3.31
N ALA A 173 6.20 13.99 -4.20
CA ALA A 173 6.87 14.88 -5.15
C ALA A 173 5.96 15.34 -6.30
N ASP A 174 4.83 14.66 -6.54
CA ASP A 174 3.96 14.84 -7.72
C ASP A 174 3.60 16.31 -7.94
N ALA A 175 2.92 16.93 -6.98
CA ALA A 175 2.50 18.33 -7.05
C ALA A 175 3.67 19.31 -7.17
N ALA A 176 4.85 18.97 -6.63
CA ALA A 176 6.02 19.86 -6.65
C ALA A 176 6.71 19.91 -8.02
N VAL A 177 6.50 18.90 -8.88
CA VAL A 177 7.12 18.84 -10.21
C VAL A 177 6.15 19.16 -11.35
N CYS A 178 4.87 19.38 -11.03
CA CYS A 178 3.76 19.60 -11.96
C CYS A 178 4.07 20.58 -13.10
N ASP A 179 4.62 21.75 -12.76
CA ASP A 179 4.84 22.85 -13.71
C ASP A 179 5.86 22.49 -14.80
N ALA A 180 6.84 21.65 -14.46
CA ALA A 180 7.90 21.22 -15.39
C ALA A 180 7.62 19.87 -16.03
N PHE A 181 6.87 18.99 -15.35
CA PHE A 181 6.55 17.65 -15.82
C PHE A 181 5.06 17.35 -15.54
N PRO A 182 4.15 17.72 -16.45
CA PRO A 182 2.69 17.63 -16.23
C PRO A 182 2.16 16.21 -16.00
N ILE A 183 2.88 15.18 -16.46
CA ILE A 183 2.54 13.78 -16.15
C ILE A 183 2.70 13.50 -14.65
N GLY A 184 3.54 14.27 -13.95
CA GLY A 184 3.84 14.08 -12.54
C GLY A 184 4.68 12.82 -12.28
N THR A 185 4.71 12.39 -11.02
CA THR A 185 5.44 11.23 -10.55
C THR A 185 4.55 10.15 -9.95
N HIS A 186 3.24 10.39 -9.88
CA HIS A 186 2.29 9.48 -9.23
C HIS A 186 2.24 8.08 -9.87
N PHE A 187 2.47 7.96 -11.18
CA PHE A 187 2.53 6.65 -11.84
C PHE A 187 3.59 5.71 -11.24
N MET A 188 4.69 6.27 -10.71
CA MET A 188 5.74 5.50 -10.04
C MET A 188 5.29 4.98 -8.67
N TRP A 189 4.35 5.68 -8.00
CA TRP A 189 3.71 5.19 -6.79
C TRP A 189 2.95 3.88 -7.06
N HIS A 190 2.26 3.74 -8.21
CA HIS A 190 1.57 2.50 -8.58
C HIS A 190 2.55 1.36 -8.80
N ILE A 191 3.57 1.59 -9.61
CA ILE A 191 4.55 0.56 -9.97
C ILE A 191 5.29 0.07 -8.73
N LEU A 192 5.81 0.99 -7.91
CA LEU A 192 6.56 0.63 -6.71
C LEU A 192 5.66 0.04 -5.62
N ASN A 193 4.40 0.48 -5.46
CA ASN A 193 3.49 -0.20 -4.55
C ASN A 193 3.13 -1.61 -5.02
N ALA A 194 2.90 -1.83 -6.31
CA ALA A 194 2.63 -3.17 -6.82
C ALA A 194 3.79 -4.13 -6.52
N VAL A 195 5.03 -3.67 -6.74
CA VAL A 195 6.26 -4.40 -6.38
C VAL A 195 6.35 -4.63 -4.88
N MET A 196 6.13 -3.58 -4.08
CA MET A 196 6.20 -3.65 -2.62
C MET A 196 5.18 -4.64 -2.05
N LEU A 197 3.92 -4.57 -2.46
CA LEU A 197 2.87 -5.46 -1.96
C LEU A 197 3.12 -6.92 -2.36
N ALA A 198 3.57 -7.18 -3.60
CA ALA A 198 4.00 -8.51 -4.03
C ALA A 198 5.21 -9.02 -3.23
N TRP A 199 6.17 -8.13 -2.95
CA TRP A 199 7.31 -8.45 -2.10
C TRP A 199 6.88 -8.83 -0.67
N MET A 200 5.94 -8.10 -0.08
CA MET A 200 5.40 -8.43 1.24
C MET A 200 4.70 -9.80 1.23
N ILE A 201 3.93 -10.12 0.19
CA ILE A 201 3.34 -11.46 0.01
C ILE A 201 4.44 -12.53 -0.06
N GLU A 202 5.50 -12.29 -0.81
CA GLU A 202 6.64 -13.21 -0.93
C GLU A 202 7.36 -13.40 0.42
N VAL A 203 7.57 -12.33 1.20
CA VAL A 203 8.14 -12.40 2.56
C VAL A 203 7.28 -13.30 3.45
N TYR A 204 5.96 -13.12 3.41
CA TYR A 204 5.03 -13.97 4.16
C TYR A 204 5.08 -15.44 3.68
N LEU A 205 5.11 -15.69 2.37
CA LEU A 205 5.20 -17.04 1.82
C LEU A 205 6.48 -17.76 2.21
N ARG A 206 7.63 -17.08 2.16
CA ARG A 206 8.92 -17.65 2.57
C ARG A 206 8.91 -18.07 4.03
N TYR A 207 8.41 -17.21 4.91
CA TYR A 207 8.22 -17.55 6.32
C TYR A 207 7.33 -18.78 6.49
N ARG A 208 6.17 -18.82 5.81
CA ARG A 208 5.21 -19.93 5.92
C ARG A 208 5.73 -21.26 5.39
N ARG A 209 6.71 -21.23 4.48
CA ARG A 209 7.36 -22.42 3.92
C ARG A 209 8.65 -22.81 4.62
N GLY A 210 9.08 -22.06 5.65
CA GLY A 210 10.35 -22.29 6.32
C GLY A 210 11.57 -22.04 5.43
N LEU A 211 11.41 -21.24 4.36
CA LEU A 211 12.49 -20.86 3.46
C LEU A 211 13.17 -19.60 4.03
N SER A 212 14.19 -19.78 4.87
CA SER A 212 15.00 -18.70 5.45
C SER A 212 16.28 -18.46 4.65
#